data_AF-M4FJ88-F1
#
_entry.id   AF-M4FJ88-F1
#
_cell.length_a   1.000
_cell.length_b   1.000
_cell.length_c   1.000
_cell.angle_alpha   90.00
_cell.angle_beta   90.00
_cell.angle_gamma   90.00
#
_symmetry.space_group_name_H-M   'P 1'
#
loop_
_entity.id
_entity.type
_entity.pdbx_description
1 polymer ?
#
loop_
_entity_poly.entity_id
_entity_poly.type
_entity_poly.pdbx_seq_one_letter_code
_entity_poly.pdbx_strand_id
1 'polypeptide(L)'
;MTLEQSFAANLRQRCPRSGGDQNLSVLDIVSAAKFDNSYFKNLIENMGLLNSDQVLFSSNDKSRDLVKKYAEDQEEFFEQFAESMIKMGNISPLTGSSGEIRKDCRKINS
;
A
#
# COMPACT_ATOMS: atom_id res chain seq x y z
N MET A 1 -13.85 2.04 -14.42
CA MET A 1 -13.09 2.54 -13.27
C MET A 1 -12.93 4.03 -13.44
N THR A 2 -13.43 4.84 -12.51
CA THR A 2 -13.29 6.29 -12.58
C THR A 2 -12.82 6.78 -11.22
N LEU A 3 -11.62 7.34 -11.19
CA LEU A 3 -11.07 8.06 -10.06
C LEU A 3 -11.99 9.25 -9.71
N GLU A 4 -12.15 9.57 -8.43
CA GLU A 4 -12.93 10.74 -8.00
C GLU A 4 -12.46 12.00 -8.74
N GLN A 5 -13.40 12.78 -9.25
CA GLN A 5 -13.11 13.80 -10.27
C GLN A 5 -12.26 14.94 -9.72
N SER A 6 -12.52 15.35 -8.48
CA SER A 6 -11.78 16.42 -7.80
C SER A 6 -10.36 15.98 -7.46
N PHE A 7 -10.20 14.73 -7.00
CA PHE A 7 -8.90 14.11 -6.76
C PHE A 7 -8.11 13.97 -8.06
N ALA A 8 -8.75 13.51 -9.15
CA ALA A 8 -8.13 13.44 -10.47
C ALA A 8 -7.69 14.82 -10.99
N ALA A 9 -8.49 15.86 -10.77
CA ALA A 9 -8.13 17.23 -11.14
C ALA A 9 -6.92 17.74 -10.35
N ASN A 10 -6.86 17.47 -9.03
CA ASN A 10 -5.70 17.80 -8.19
C ASN A 10 -4.43 17.05 -8.64
N LEU A 11 -4.53 15.75 -8.96
CA LEU A 11 -3.39 14.98 -9.46
C LEU A 11 -2.88 15.51 -10.80
N ARG A 12 -3.76 15.89 -11.73
CA ARG A 12 -3.35 16.47 -13.04
C ARG A 12 -2.55 17.77 -12.91
N GLN A 13 -2.72 18.54 -11.84
CA GLN A 13 -1.91 19.72 -11.57
C GLN A 13 -0.47 19.35 -11.16
N ARG A 14 -0.29 18.21 -10.48
CA ARG A 14 1.01 17.69 -10.04
C ARG A 14 1.68 16.79 -11.07
N CYS A 15 0.90 16.13 -11.91
CA CYS A 15 1.33 15.20 -12.95
C CYS A 15 0.97 15.79 -14.32
N PRO A 16 1.79 16.73 -14.85
CA PRO A 16 1.56 17.30 -16.16
C PRO A 16 1.66 16.23 -17.25
N ARG A 17 1.09 16.52 -18.43
CA ARG A 17 1.14 15.58 -19.58
C ARG A 17 2.56 15.27 -20.09
N SER A 18 3.53 16.12 -19.79
CA SER A 18 4.93 15.94 -20.15
C SER A 18 5.81 16.51 -19.05
N GLY A 19 6.86 15.77 -18.68
CA GLY A 19 7.71 16.09 -17.54
C GLY A 19 7.04 15.78 -16.20
N GLY A 20 7.73 16.09 -15.09
CA GLY A 20 7.18 15.91 -13.74
C GLY A 20 7.17 14.46 -13.23
N ASP A 21 7.84 13.52 -13.91
CA ASP A 21 7.90 12.10 -13.51
C ASP A 21 8.49 11.90 -12.10
N GLN A 22 9.30 12.86 -11.63
CA GLN A 22 9.90 12.86 -10.29
C GLN A 22 9.05 13.57 -9.23
N ASN A 23 7.87 14.08 -9.59
CA ASN A 23 6.98 14.73 -8.63
C ASN A 23 6.37 13.69 -7.71
N LEU A 24 6.49 13.92 -6.40
CA LEU A 24 5.95 13.02 -5.40
C LEU A 24 4.48 13.35 -5.11
N SER A 25 3.70 12.31 -4.84
CA SER A 25 2.36 12.40 -4.28
C SER A 25 2.23 11.39 -3.14
N VAL A 26 1.38 11.72 -2.17
CA VAL A 26 1.10 10.86 -1.02
C VAL A 26 0.17 9.72 -1.45
N LEU A 27 0.42 8.50 -0.96
CA LEU A 27 -0.43 7.34 -1.25
C LEU A 27 -1.77 7.42 -0.49
N ASP A 28 -1.75 8.01 0.71
CA ASP A 28 -2.93 8.31 1.51
C ASP A 28 -3.12 9.83 1.60
N ILE A 29 -4.20 10.35 1.01
CA ILE A 29 -4.49 11.78 0.99
C ILE A 29 -5.06 12.30 2.33
N VAL A 30 -5.61 11.41 3.16
CA VAL A 30 -6.22 11.76 4.44
C VAL A 30 -5.18 11.76 5.56
N SER A 31 -4.30 10.75 5.59
CA SER A 31 -3.37 10.54 6.70
C SER A 31 -1.94 10.19 6.23
N ALA A 32 -1.37 10.98 5.32
CA ALA A 32 -0.12 10.72 4.60
C ALA A 32 1.08 10.14 5.40
N ALA A 33 1.22 10.47 6.69
CA ALA A 33 2.34 10.01 7.52
C ALA A 33 1.92 9.03 8.64
N LYS A 34 0.64 8.68 8.74
CA LYS A 34 0.10 7.81 9.79
C LYS A 34 -0.29 6.46 9.19
N PHE A 35 0.10 5.39 9.88
CA PHE A 35 -0.35 4.05 9.54
C PHE A 35 -1.73 3.82 10.18
N ASP A 36 -2.79 3.90 9.37
CA ASP A 36 -4.17 3.68 9.79
C ASP A 36 -5.04 3.14 8.63
N ASN A 37 -6.34 2.98 8.85
CA ASN A 37 -7.24 2.43 7.84
C ASN A 37 -7.79 3.46 6.83
N SER A 38 -7.28 4.70 6.83
CA SER A 38 -7.74 5.72 5.88
C SER A 38 -7.45 5.32 4.44
N TYR A 39 -6.39 4.54 4.20
CA TYR A 39 -6.12 3.88 2.93
C TYR A 39 -7.35 3.16 2.36
N PHE A 40 -8.02 2.31 3.16
CA PHE A 40 -9.18 1.55 2.68
C PHE A 40 -10.42 2.45 2.49
N LYS A 41 -10.59 3.45 3.37
CA LYS A 41 -11.65 4.46 3.21
C LYS A 41 -11.50 5.23 1.91
N ASN A 42 -10.28 5.60 1.53
CA ASN A 42 -9.99 6.26 0.25
C ASN A 42 -10.39 5.39 -0.94
N LEU A 43 -10.21 4.06 -0.89
CA LEU A 43 -10.59 3.18 -1.99
C LEU A 43 -12.10 3.14 -2.23
N ILE A 44 -12.90 3.19 -1.15
CA ILE A 44 -14.38 3.24 -1.23
C ILE A 44 -14.83 4.51 -1.94
N GLU A 45 -14.16 5.64 -1.66
CA GLU A 45 -14.41 6.94 -2.27
C GLU A 45 -13.80 7.09 -3.68
N ASN A 46 -13.25 6.01 -4.26
CA ASN A 46 -12.52 6.04 -5.54
C ASN A 46 -11.33 7.02 -5.55
N MET A 47 -10.63 7.13 -4.42
CA MET A 47 -9.45 7.97 -4.23
C MET A 47 -8.15 7.15 -4.08
N GLY A 48 -8.11 5.90 -4.54
CA GLY A 48 -6.87 5.13 -4.62
C GLY A 48 -5.89 5.74 -5.64
N LEU A 49 -4.66 6.04 -5.23
CA LEU A 49 -3.68 6.70 -6.09
C LEU A 49 -3.21 5.80 -7.24
N LEU A 50 -2.85 4.56 -6.94
CA LEU A 50 -2.37 3.61 -7.93
C LEU A 50 -3.53 2.79 -8.50
N ASN A 51 -3.40 2.37 -9.76
CA ASN A 51 -4.37 1.45 -10.35
C ASN A 51 -4.49 0.15 -9.54
N SER A 52 -3.35 -0.38 -9.06
CA SER A 52 -3.28 -1.57 -8.20
C SER A 52 -4.03 -1.41 -6.88
N ASP A 53 -4.18 -0.18 -6.37
CA ASP A 53 -4.97 0.08 -5.17
C ASP A 53 -6.46 0.04 -5.51
N GLN A 54 -6.87 0.80 -6.53
CA GLN A 54 -8.29 0.95 -6.84
C GLN A 54 -8.94 -0.34 -7.34
N VAL A 55 -8.19 -1.24 -7.99
CA VAL A 55 -8.70 -2.56 -8.40
C VAL A 55 -9.12 -3.45 -7.23
N LEU A 56 -8.54 -3.26 -6.03
CA LEU A 56 -8.93 -4.02 -4.84
C LEU A 56 -10.39 -3.80 -4.49
N PHE A 57 -10.90 -2.59 -4.69
CA PHE A 57 -12.32 -2.28 -4.47
C PHE A 57 -13.16 -2.48 -5.74
N SER A 58 -12.66 -2.09 -6.91
CA SER A 58 -13.52 -2.01 -8.10
C SER A 58 -13.72 -3.34 -8.84
N SER A 59 -12.76 -4.27 -8.79
CA SER A 59 -12.66 -5.33 -9.80
C SER A 59 -12.92 -6.76 -9.31
N ASN A 60 -12.83 -7.02 -8.00
CA ASN A 60 -13.02 -8.35 -7.43
C ASN A 60 -13.85 -8.29 -6.14
N ASP A 61 -14.89 -9.12 -6.06
CA ASP A 61 -15.83 -9.07 -4.94
C ASP A 61 -15.20 -9.46 -3.60
N LYS A 62 -14.31 -10.47 -3.61
CA LYS A 62 -13.62 -10.92 -2.39
C LYS A 62 -12.71 -9.84 -1.82
N SER A 63 -11.91 -9.20 -2.66
CA SER A 63 -11.07 -8.08 -2.19
C SER A 63 -11.91 -6.88 -1.81
N ARG A 64 -13.02 -6.60 -2.50
CA ARG A 64 -13.94 -5.51 -2.17
C ARG A 64 -14.53 -5.66 -0.76
N ASP A 65 -14.92 -6.88 -0.38
CA ASP A 65 -15.48 -7.15 0.95
C ASP A 65 -14.41 -6.96 2.03
N LEU A 66 -13.18 -7.37 1.79
CA LEU A 66 -12.05 -7.10 2.70
C LEU A 66 -11.76 -5.59 2.82
N VAL A 67 -11.78 -4.85 1.71
CA VAL A 67 -11.60 -3.39 1.74
C VAL A 67 -12.67 -2.73 2.60
N LYS A 68 -13.94 -3.13 2.46
CA LYS A 68 -15.04 -2.61 3.31
C LYS A 68 -14.81 -2.95 4.78
N LYS A 69 -14.46 -4.21 5.08
CA LYS A 69 -14.18 -4.67 6.44
C LYS A 69 -13.08 -3.82 7.11
N TYR A 70 -11.95 -3.65 6.43
CA TYR A 70 -10.82 -2.88 6.97
C TYR A 70 -11.08 -1.38 7.05
N ALA A 71 -11.92 -0.83 6.16
CA ALA A 71 -12.34 0.57 6.24
C ALA A 71 -13.27 0.83 7.45
N GLU A 72 -14.13 -0.13 7.79
CA GLU A 72 -15.04 -0.05 8.94
C GLU A 72 -14.32 -0.27 10.26
N ASP A 73 -13.41 -1.24 10.32
CA ASP A 73 -12.71 -1.64 11.54
C ASP A 73 -11.19 -1.57 11.39
N GLN A 74 -10.56 -0.64 12.13
CA GLN A 74 -9.12 -0.45 12.12
C GLN A 74 -8.38 -1.53 12.92
N GLU A 75 -8.99 -2.07 13.98
CA GLU A 75 -8.36 -3.10 14.81
C GLU A 75 -8.21 -4.39 14.00
N GLU A 76 -9.29 -4.79 13.32
CA GLU A 76 -9.27 -5.93 12.40
C GLU A 76 -8.23 -5.75 11.27
N PHE A 77 -8.13 -4.53 10.70
CA PHE A 77 -7.06 -4.25 9.73
C PHE A 77 -5.67 -4.50 10.34
N PHE A 78 -5.41 -3.98 11.53
CA PHE A 78 -4.10 -4.14 12.17
C PHE A 78 -3.78 -5.59 12.52
N GLU A 79 -4.76 -6.37 12.99
CA GLU A 79 -4.62 -7.80 13.24
C GLU A 79 -4.22 -8.53 11.95
N GLN A 80 -4.99 -8.35 10.87
CA GLN A 80 -4.72 -8.99 9.59
C GLN A 80 -3.42 -8.51 8.93
N PHE A 81 -3.05 -7.24 9.12
CA PHE A 81 -1.77 -6.72 8.67
C PHE A 81 -0.60 -7.39 9.39
N ALA A 82 -0.68 -7.55 10.72
CA ALA A 82 0.35 -8.22 11.51
C ALA A 82 0.54 -9.68 11.08
N GLU A 83 -0.56 -10.43 10.92
CA GLU A 83 -0.52 -11.81 10.43
C GLU A 83 0.10 -11.91 9.03
N SER A 84 -0.27 -10.99 8.13
CA SER A 84 0.26 -10.94 6.76
C SER A 84 1.77 -10.64 6.74
N MET A 85 2.24 -9.74 7.61
CA MET A 85 3.66 -9.40 7.73
C MET A 85 4.48 -10.55 8.30
N ILE A 86 3.95 -11.30 9.28
CA ILE A 86 4.59 -12.53 9.78
C ILE A 86 4.69 -13.58 8.66
N LYS A 87 3.60 -13.79 7.92
CA LYS A 87 3.59 -14.73 6.79
C LYS A 87 4.61 -14.35 5.71
N MET A 88 4.72 -13.05 5.39
CA MET A 88 5.71 -12.54 4.44
C MET A 88 7.15 -12.73 4.95
N GLY A 89 7.40 -12.49 6.24
CA GLY A 89 8.71 -12.70 6.87
C GLY A 89 9.18 -14.16 6.88
N ASN A 90 8.24 -15.11 6.81
CA ASN A 90 8.52 -16.54 6.79
C ASN A 90 8.79 -17.10 5.37
N ILE A 91 8.88 -16.25 4.35
CA ILE A 91 9.20 -16.69 2.98
C ILE A 91 10.68 -17.08 2.90
N SER A 92 10.94 -18.39 2.88
CA SER A 92 12.24 -19.01 2.57
C SER A 92 13.46 -18.40 3.29
N PRO A 93 13.45 -18.26 4.63
CA PRO A 93 14.60 -17.72 5.35
C PRO A 93 15.80 -18.65 5.30
N LEU A 94 17.01 -18.08 5.25
CA LEU A 94 18.24 -18.82 5.51
C LEU A 94 18.34 -19.10 7.03
N THR A 95 18.50 -20.37 7.39
CA THR A 95 18.51 -20.82 8.80
C THR A 95 19.69 -21.76 9.08
N GLY A 96 19.99 -21.93 10.37
CA GLY A 96 21.11 -22.77 10.82
C GLY A 96 22.45 -22.22 10.32
N SER A 97 23.23 -23.06 9.65
CA SER A 97 24.51 -22.69 9.04
C SER A 97 24.37 -22.19 7.60
N SER A 98 23.16 -21.99 7.09
CA SER A 98 22.94 -21.45 5.74
C SER A 98 23.08 -19.93 5.75
N GLY A 99 23.97 -19.39 4.91
CA GLY A 99 24.24 -17.94 4.86
C GLY A 99 25.26 -17.48 5.91
N GLU A 100 25.20 -16.20 6.26
CA GLU A 100 26.08 -15.57 7.26
C GLU A 100 25.40 -14.41 7.97
N ILE A 101 25.87 -14.08 9.17
CA ILE A 101 25.53 -12.83 9.85
C ILE A 101 26.47 -11.74 9.31
N ARG A 102 25.94 -10.84 8.49
CA ARG A 102 26.74 -9.78 7.85
C ARG A 102 27.19 -8.73 8.87
N LYS A 103 28.46 -8.33 8.80
CA LYS A 103 29.00 -7.18 9.55
C LYS A 103 28.68 -5.84 8.88
N ASP A 104 28.56 -5.86 7.56
CA ASP A 104 28.11 -4.74 6.73
C ASP A 104 27.07 -5.28 5.74
N CYS A 105 25.83 -4.78 5.79
CA CYS A 105 24.75 -5.26 4.92
C CYS A 105 25.09 -5.16 3.42
N ARG A 106 26.04 -4.29 3.05
CA ARG A 106 26.43 -4.02 1.65
C ARG A 106 27.47 -4.99 1.11
N LYS A 107 28.11 -5.81 1.96
CA LYS A 107 29.23 -6.68 1.56
C LYS A 107 29.10 -8.07 2.16
N ILE A 108 29.68 -9.06 1.47
CA ILE A 108 29.88 -10.40 2.01
C ILE A 108 31.09 -10.34 2.94
N ASN A 109 31.07 -11.07 4.05
CA ASN A 109 32.23 -11.13 4.92
C ASN A 109 33.42 -11.78 4.20
N SER A 110 34.64 -11.38 4.54
CA SER A 110 35.90 -11.95 4.06
C SER A 110 36.81 -12.27 5.24
#